data_AF-A0A167E4H4-F1
#
_entry.id   AF-A0A167E4H4-F1
#
_cell.length_a   1.000
_cell.length_b   1.000
_cell.length_c   1.000
_cell.angle_alpha   90.00
_cell.angle_beta   90.00
_cell.angle_gamma   90.00
#
_symmetry.space_group_name_H-M   'P 1'
#
loop_
_entity.id
_entity.type
_entity.pdbx_description
1 polymer ?
#
loop_
_entity_poly.entity_id
_entity_poly.type
_entity_poly.pdbx_seq_one_letter_code
_entity_poly.pdbx_strand_id
1 'polypeptide(L)'
;MQISHYAGAGEPYYNRTQSIKHDQSVKESSTPSDEASFSTRLEGKTNLTYLIKPEHVKVADKDQFAMLNRDMSPLSSKHTDLAGYYKQHGEQQDVVGMIKVDGQVMAYLRGDGSYAGRSGVQDLFRQAGGDIEKLKSLVEQHYPGSGEVEFFEQGEGPTNAEVFEMFNGSSYQDYAQKQVVIHKETEFNEMLAQDQAYRRKLMFDQTPQTSVFRVGGQVVGSMDDQGFADVGQALTAMADQRGIQREQLKSLFTLDFDRSPEDFKAMLNDVFGDDVQLETFSSQQAPSRAEVRSMGL
;
A
#
# COMPACT_ATOMS: atom_id res chain seq x y z
N MET A 1 3.58 21.12 43.45
CA MET A 1 2.26 20.68 42.97
C MET A 1 2.38 19.20 42.63
N GLN A 2 1.78 18.34 43.46
CA GLN A 2 1.71 16.89 43.25
C GLN A 2 0.60 16.59 42.25
N ILE A 3 0.83 15.68 41.31
CA ILE A 3 -0.24 15.04 40.54
C ILE A 3 -0.06 13.54 40.71
N SER A 4 -1.08 12.93 41.29
CA SER A 4 -1.19 11.49 41.58
C SER A 4 -1.55 10.72 40.31
N HIS A 5 -1.00 9.52 40.19
CA HIS A 5 -1.38 8.51 39.21
C HIS A 5 -2.79 7.98 39.50
N TYR A 6 -3.53 7.68 38.43
CA TYR A 6 -4.73 6.84 38.49
C TYR A 6 -4.51 5.62 37.59
N ALA A 7 -4.65 4.43 38.18
CA ALA A 7 -4.67 3.14 37.53
C ALA A 7 -6.13 2.71 37.35
N GLY A 8 -6.46 2.18 36.17
CA GLY A 8 -7.76 1.58 35.88
C GLY A 8 -7.60 0.44 34.88
N ALA A 9 -7.98 -0.76 35.33
CA ALA A 9 -8.11 -2.00 34.56
C ALA A 9 -8.91 -1.77 33.25
N GLY A 10 -8.65 -2.42 32.12
CA GLY A 10 -8.44 -3.85 31.95
C GLY A 10 -9.77 -4.52 31.61
N GLU A 11 -10.18 -4.50 30.33
CA GLU A 11 -11.17 -5.45 29.80
C GLU A 11 -10.84 -5.87 28.35
N PRO A 12 -10.98 -7.17 28.01
CA PRO A 12 -10.56 -7.74 26.74
C PRO A 12 -11.69 -7.77 25.69
N TYR A 13 -11.38 -7.41 24.45
CA TYR A 13 -12.28 -7.58 23.30
C TYR A 13 -12.26 -9.04 22.81
N TYR A 14 -13.18 -9.86 23.31
CA TYR A 14 -13.62 -11.10 22.67
C TYR A 14 -15.11 -10.98 22.34
N ASN A 15 -15.47 -10.77 21.07
CA ASN A 15 -16.83 -11.02 20.59
C ASN A 15 -16.86 -12.36 19.86
N ARG A 16 -17.23 -13.38 20.64
CA ARG A 16 -17.65 -14.71 20.18
C ARG A 16 -19.04 -14.55 19.56
N THR A 17 -19.15 -14.71 18.24
CA THR A 17 -20.44 -14.81 17.54
C THR A 17 -21.26 -15.96 18.16
N GLN A 18 -22.35 -15.59 18.83
CA GLN A 18 -23.35 -16.54 19.31
C GLN A 18 -24.22 -16.99 18.14
N SER A 19 -24.27 -18.32 17.97
CA SER A 19 -25.19 -18.99 17.06
C SER A 19 -26.65 -18.75 17.50
N ILE A 20 -27.39 -17.97 16.72
CA ILE A 20 -28.85 -17.89 16.83
C ILE A 20 -29.42 -18.92 15.84
N LYS A 21 -30.06 -19.96 16.39
CA LYS A 21 -30.95 -20.85 15.63
C LYS A 21 -32.19 -20.05 15.24
N HIS A 22 -32.39 -19.83 13.95
CA HIS A 22 -33.72 -19.62 13.38
C HIS A 22 -33.93 -20.61 12.24
N ASP A 23 -34.80 -21.56 12.53
CA ASP A 23 -35.40 -22.48 11.59
C ASP A 23 -36.52 -21.70 10.89
N GLN A 24 -36.35 -21.42 9.60
CA GLN A 24 -37.48 -21.18 8.70
C GLN A 24 -37.06 -21.38 7.24
N SER A 25 -37.70 -22.39 6.67
CA SER A 25 -37.66 -22.85 5.31
C SER A 25 -38.18 -21.82 4.31
N VAL A 26 -37.31 -21.33 3.42
CA VAL A 26 -37.72 -20.87 2.08
C VAL A 26 -36.63 -21.27 1.10
N LYS A 27 -37.00 -22.14 0.16
CA LYS A 27 -36.22 -22.46 -1.05
C LYS A 27 -36.17 -21.23 -1.93
N GLU A 28 -35.00 -20.62 -2.10
CA GLU A 28 -34.71 -19.82 -3.28
C GLU A 28 -33.34 -20.21 -3.84
N SER A 29 -33.38 -20.48 -5.14
CA SER A 29 -32.28 -20.86 -5.99
C SER A 29 -31.26 -19.73 -6.11
N SER A 30 -30.00 -20.01 -5.76
CA SER A 30 -28.87 -19.18 -6.13
C SER A 30 -27.79 -20.05 -6.78
N THR A 31 -27.52 -19.70 -8.03
CA THR A 31 -26.37 -20.03 -8.85
C THR A 31 -25.07 -20.00 -8.03
N PRO A 32 -24.11 -20.93 -8.23
CA PRO A 32 -22.84 -20.87 -7.54
C PRO A 32 -22.03 -19.70 -8.12
N SER A 33 -22.02 -18.58 -7.40
CA SER A 33 -20.98 -17.57 -7.55
C SER A 33 -19.73 -18.09 -6.85
N ASP A 34 -18.77 -18.61 -7.62
CA ASP A 34 -17.39 -18.83 -7.18
C ASP A 34 -16.72 -17.46 -6.93
N GLU A 35 -17.15 -16.76 -5.89
CA GLU A 35 -16.30 -15.77 -5.23
C GLU A 35 -15.55 -16.51 -4.14
N ALA A 36 -14.28 -16.82 -4.41
CA ALA A 36 -13.36 -17.34 -3.41
C ALA A 36 -13.31 -16.33 -2.25
N SER A 37 -14.01 -16.63 -1.16
CA SER A 37 -13.85 -15.89 0.07
C SER A 37 -12.40 -15.98 0.49
N PHE A 38 -11.72 -14.84 0.59
CA PHE A 38 -10.38 -14.77 1.17
C PHE A 38 -10.51 -15.15 2.64
N SER A 39 -10.43 -16.45 2.93
CA SER A 39 -10.34 -16.96 4.28
C SER A 39 -9.03 -16.46 4.88
N THR A 40 -9.13 -15.70 5.97
CA THR A 40 -7.97 -15.31 6.79
C THR A 40 -7.44 -16.46 7.64
N ARG A 41 -8.06 -17.65 7.57
CA ARG A 41 -7.58 -18.86 8.26
C ARG A 41 -6.39 -19.44 7.49
N LEU A 42 -5.21 -19.26 8.07
CA LEU A 42 -3.94 -19.72 7.51
C LEU A 42 -3.59 -21.16 7.89
N GLU A 43 -4.32 -21.77 8.82
CA GLU A 43 -4.14 -23.17 9.21
C GLU A 43 -4.30 -24.12 8.02
N GLY A 44 -3.38 -25.06 7.88
CA GLY A 44 -3.26 -25.97 6.73
C GLY A 44 -2.75 -25.31 5.45
N LYS A 45 -2.48 -24.00 5.42
CA LYS A 45 -1.87 -23.33 4.26
C LYS A 45 -0.35 -23.46 4.30
N THR A 46 0.24 -23.67 3.13
CA THR A 46 1.70 -23.75 2.96
C THR A 46 2.28 -22.41 2.53
N ASN A 47 3.27 -21.91 3.26
CA ASN A 47 4.06 -20.76 2.86
C ASN A 47 5.00 -21.16 1.69
N LEU A 48 4.79 -20.61 0.49
CA LEU A 48 5.56 -20.97 -0.72
C LEU A 48 6.99 -20.42 -0.77
N THR A 49 7.45 -19.72 0.27
CA THR A 49 8.80 -19.14 0.33
C THR A 49 9.89 -20.21 0.13
N TYR A 50 9.64 -21.47 0.48
CA TYR A 50 10.59 -22.56 0.23
C TYR A 50 10.88 -22.81 -1.25
N LEU A 51 9.99 -22.45 -2.18
CA LEU A 51 10.21 -22.60 -3.62
C LEU A 51 11.06 -21.47 -4.23
N ILE A 52 11.27 -20.37 -3.49
CA ILE A 52 12.00 -19.20 -3.98
C ILE A 52 13.50 -19.47 -3.92
N LYS A 53 14.12 -19.71 -5.07
CA LYS A 53 15.58 -19.89 -5.17
C LYS A 53 16.30 -18.54 -5.33
N PRO A 54 17.51 -18.38 -4.78
CA PRO A 54 18.28 -17.13 -4.94
C PRO A 54 18.43 -16.69 -6.40
N GLU A 55 18.65 -17.64 -7.32
CA GLU A 55 18.76 -17.37 -8.76
C GLU A 55 17.46 -16.86 -9.41
N HIS A 56 16.30 -17.05 -8.76
CA HIS A 56 15.02 -16.51 -9.21
C HIS A 56 14.76 -15.09 -8.68
N VAL A 57 15.59 -14.60 -7.74
CA VAL A 57 15.46 -13.27 -7.15
C VAL A 57 16.39 -12.31 -7.88
N LYS A 58 15.81 -11.41 -8.68
CA LYS A 58 16.56 -10.29 -9.26
C LYS A 58 16.74 -9.21 -8.20
N VAL A 59 17.94 -9.14 -7.64
CA VAL A 59 18.34 -8.01 -6.78
C VAL A 59 18.70 -6.86 -7.71
N ALA A 60 17.98 -5.74 -7.57
CA ALA A 60 18.30 -4.52 -8.30
C ALA A 60 19.71 -4.05 -7.92
N ASP A 61 20.53 -3.74 -8.92
CA ASP A 61 21.84 -3.13 -8.66
C ASP A 61 21.69 -1.68 -8.16
N LYS A 62 22.80 -1.06 -7.72
CA LYS A 62 22.77 0.30 -7.16
C LYS A 62 22.22 1.33 -8.15
N ASP A 63 22.47 1.17 -9.44
CA ASP A 63 22.04 2.12 -10.46
C ASP A 63 20.55 1.93 -10.77
N GLN A 64 20.07 0.69 -10.81
CA GLN A 64 18.65 0.36 -10.91
C GLN A 64 17.87 0.83 -9.68
N PHE A 65 18.45 0.71 -8.47
CA PHE A 65 17.84 1.22 -7.25
C PHE A 65 17.82 2.75 -7.22
N ALA A 66 18.87 3.41 -7.74
CA ALA A 66 18.92 4.85 -7.91
C ALA A 66 17.89 5.34 -8.95
N MET A 67 17.71 4.61 -10.06
CA MET A 67 16.66 4.87 -11.04
C MET A 67 15.27 4.66 -10.42
N LEU A 68 15.05 3.58 -9.67
CA LEU A 68 13.78 3.35 -8.97
C LEU A 68 13.49 4.48 -7.97
N ASN A 69 14.47 4.91 -7.17
CA ASN A 69 14.31 6.04 -6.26
C ASN A 69 14.04 7.35 -7.01
N ARG A 70 14.65 7.54 -8.17
CA ARG A 70 14.39 8.71 -9.03
C ARG A 70 12.99 8.66 -9.66
N ASP A 71 12.52 7.49 -10.05
CA ASP A 71 11.18 7.27 -10.64
C ASP A 71 10.08 7.32 -9.57
N MET A 72 10.42 6.98 -8.32
CA MET A 72 9.53 7.06 -7.15
C MET A 72 9.59 8.43 -6.47
N SER A 73 10.62 9.24 -6.72
CA SER A 73 10.74 10.60 -6.14
C SER A 73 9.58 11.53 -6.49
N PRO A 74 8.98 11.51 -7.70
CA PRO A 74 7.75 12.25 -8.01
C PRO A 74 6.51 11.75 -7.27
N LEU A 75 6.51 10.50 -6.81
CA LEU A 75 5.46 9.95 -5.94
C LEU A 75 5.74 10.27 -4.47
N SER A 76 6.99 10.60 -4.12
CA SER A 76 7.41 11.00 -2.78
C SER A 76 7.55 12.52 -2.63
N SER A 77 7.32 13.30 -3.68
CA SER A 77 7.37 14.76 -3.63
C SER A 77 6.17 15.29 -2.87
N LYS A 78 6.23 15.07 -1.55
CA LYS A 78 5.66 15.97 -0.56
C LYS A 78 6.12 17.34 -0.97
N HIS A 79 5.24 18.14 -1.56
CA HIS A 79 5.52 19.56 -1.70
C HIS A 79 5.67 20.07 -0.27
N THR A 80 6.93 20.23 0.19
CA THR A 80 7.29 20.64 1.55
C THR A 80 6.63 21.95 1.96
N ASP A 81 6.09 22.69 0.97
CA ASP A 81 5.13 23.76 1.17
C ASP A 81 4.02 23.73 0.09
N LEU A 82 3.05 22.82 0.22
CA LEU A 82 1.89 22.75 -0.68
C LEU A 82 1.05 24.04 -0.67
N ALA A 83 1.02 24.76 0.46
CA ALA A 83 0.34 26.04 0.55
C ALA A 83 1.07 27.11 -0.29
N GLY A 84 2.40 27.16 -0.20
CA GLY A 84 3.24 27.98 -1.08
C GLY A 84 3.07 27.63 -2.55
N TYR A 85 2.98 26.34 -2.88
CA TYR A 85 2.67 25.87 -4.24
C TYR A 85 1.34 26.44 -4.76
N TYR A 86 0.23 26.25 -4.03
CA TYR A 86 -1.06 26.76 -4.49
C TYR A 86 -1.08 28.28 -4.59
N LYS A 87 -0.41 28.98 -3.68
CA LYS A 87 -0.29 30.44 -3.73
C LYS A 87 0.44 30.89 -4.99
N GLN A 88 1.66 30.39 -5.20
CA GLN A 88 2.48 30.76 -6.36
C GLN A 88 1.81 30.37 -7.67
N HIS A 89 1.25 29.16 -7.75
CA HIS A 89 0.55 28.71 -8.94
C HIS A 89 -0.72 29.52 -9.19
N GLY A 90 -1.41 29.97 -8.14
CA GLY A 90 -2.61 30.81 -8.27
C GLY A 90 -2.33 32.18 -8.86
N GLU A 91 -1.17 32.78 -8.54
CA GLU A 91 -0.74 34.11 -8.99
C GLU A 91 -0.20 34.13 -10.44
N GLN A 92 0.11 32.96 -11.02
CA GLN A 92 0.62 32.84 -12.38
C GLN A 92 -0.46 33.15 -13.44
N GLN A 93 -0.07 33.82 -14.52
CA GLN A 93 -0.93 34.20 -15.65
C GLN A 93 -0.59 33.35 -16.89
N ASP A 94 -0.82 32.04 -16.77
CA ASP A 94 -0.46 31.07 -17.82
C ASP A 94 -1.58 30.85 -18.84
N VAL A 95 -2.76 31.42 -18.62
CA VAL A 95 -3.92 31.24 -19.51
C VAL A 95 -3.75 32.07 -20.76
N VAL A 96 -3.68 31.41 -21.92
CA VAL A 96 -3.50 32.05 -23.23
C VAL A 96 -4.78 31.99 -24.07
N GLY A 97 -5.77 31.20 -23.67
CA GLY A 97 -7.04 31.09 -24.38
C GLY A 97 -8.18 30.61 -23.51
N MET A 98 -9.40 31.03 -23.83
CA MET A 98 -10.60 30.71 -23.08
C MET A 98 -11.82 30.64 -24.00
N ILE A 99 -12.70 29.68 -23.74
CA ILE A 99 -13.99 29.52 -24.41
C ILE A 99 -15.09 29.82 -23.40
N LYS A 100 -15.93 30.79 -23.71
CA LYS A 100 -17.14 31.10 -22.94
C LYS A 100 -18.37 30.64 -23.72
N VAL A 101 -19.38 30.13 -23.01
CA VAL A 101 -20.70 29.84 -23.57
C VAL A 101 -21.73 30.41 -22.61
N ASP A 102 -22.68 31.20 -23.12
CA ASP A 102 -23.68 31.91 -22.31
C ASP A 102 -23.05 32.77 -21.18
N GLY A 103 -21.89 33.37 -21.47
CA GLY A 103 -21.13 34.19 -20.52
C GLY A 103 -20.36 33.41 -19.45
N GLN A 104 -20.43 32.07 -19.43
CA GLN A 104 -19.70 31.21 -18.49
C GLN A 104 -18.45 30.61 -19.12
N VAL A 105 -17.36 30.52 -18.36
CA VAL A 105 -16.13 29.89 -18.83
C VAL A 105 -16.31 28.38 -18.88
N MET A 106 -16.24 27.82 -20.09
CA MET A 106 -16.49 26.40 -20.35
C MET A 106 -15.24 25.62 -20.73
N ALA A 107 -14.17 26.28 -21.14
CA ALA A 107 -12.83 25.70 -21.27
C ALA A 107 -11.76 26.78 -21.26
N TYR A 108 -10.53 26.41 -20.92
CA TYR A 108 -9.35 27.29 -21.01
C TYR A 108 -8.10 26.52 -21.44
N LEU A 109 -7.17 27.23 -22.08
CA LEU A 109 -5.90 26.76 -22.62
C LEU A 109 -4.76 27.52 -21.93
N ARG A 110 -3.74 26.79 -21.49
CA ARG A 110 -2.52 27.32 -20.88
C ARG A 110 -1.39 27.43 -21.90
N GLY A 111 -0.39 28.26 -21.60
CA GLY A 111 0.76 28.53 -22.47
C GLY A 111 1.66 27.32 -22.73
N ASP A 112 1.60 26.28 -21.89
CA ASP A 112 2.26 24.99 -22.11
C ASP A 112 1.48 24.06 -23.07
N GLY A 113 0.33 24.51 -23.58
CA GLY A 113 -0.56 23.75 -24.47
C GLY A 113 -1.53 22.83 -23.73
N SER A 114 -1.47 22.75 -22.40
CA SER A 114 -2.46 22.02 -21.60
C SER A 114 -3.78 22.78 -21.53
N TYR A 115 -4.88 22.06 -21.43
CA TYR A 115 -6.21 22.67 -21.39
C TYR A 115 -7.14 21.90 -20.45
N ALA A 116 -8.14 22.61 -19.92
CA ALA A 116 -9.22 22.02 -19.14
C ALA A 116 -10.55 22.54 -19.68
N GLY A 117 -11.60 21.72 -19.65
CA GLY A 117 -12.92 22.19 -20.00
C GLY A 117 -14.05 21.24 -19.60
N ARG A 118 -15.28 21.74 -19.73
CA ARG A 118 -16.48 20.93 -19.58
C ARG A 118 -16.58 19.95 -20.75
N SER A 119 -17.27 18.83 -20.53
CA SER A 119 -17.43 17.76 -21.52
C SER A 119 -17.93 18.33 -22.86
N GLY A 120 -17.26 17.96 -23.96
CA GLY A 120 -17.56 18.45 -25.31
C GLY A 120 -16.89 19.76 -25.72
N VAL A 121 -16.66 20.70 -24.80
CA VAL A 121 -16.07 22.02 -25.12
C VAL A 121 -14.54 21.95 -25.23
N GLN A 122 -13.89 21.19 -24.35
CA GLN A 122 -12.44 21.04 -24.35
C GLN A 122 -11.87 20.43 -25.65
N ASP A 123 -12.66 19.61 -26.34
CA ASP A 123 -12.24 18.96 -27.58
C ASP A 123 -12.12 19.94 -28.73
N LEU A 124 -12.74 21.13 -28.62
CA LEU A 124 -12.63 22.18 -29.64
C LEU A 124 -11.20 22.70 -29.75
N PHE A 125 -10.46 22.81 -28.63
CA PHE A 125 -9.02 23.16 -28.67
C PHE A 125 -8.22 22.12 -29.46
N ARG A 126 -8.49 20.83 -29.25
CA ARG A 126 -7.82 19.74 -29.96
C ARG A 126 -8.16 19.77 -31.46
N GLN A 127 -9.43 19.98 -31.81
CA GLN A 127 -9.88 20.03 -33.20
C GLN A 127 -9.34 21.25 -33.95
N ALA A 128 -9.20 22.39 -33.26
CA ALA A 128 -8.60 23.59 -33.79
C ALA A 128 -7.09 23.42 -34.06
N GLY A 129 -6.39 22.60 -33.26
CA GLY A 129 -4.97 22.32 -33.47
C GLY A 129 -4.09 23.56 -33.33
N GLY A 130 -4.48 24.50 -32.48
CA GLY A 130 -3.79 25.79 -32.28
C GLY A 130 -4.17 26.88 -33.28
N ASP A 131 -5.05 26.61 -34.26
CA ASP A 131 -5.56 27.64 -35.17
C ASP A 131 -6.72 28.42 -34.52
N ILE A 132 -6.48 29.70 -34.27
CA ILE A 132 -7.41 30.64 -33.62
C ILE A 132 -8.70 30.84 -34.42
N GLU A 133 -8.59 31.04 -35.73
CA GLU A 133 -9.75 31.31 -36.59
C GLU A 133 -10.59 30.04 -36.79
N LYS A 134 -9.92 28.88 -36.82
CA LYS A 134 -10.59 27.59 -36.78
C LYS A 134 -11.30 27.37 -35.45
N LEU A 135 -10.68 27.73 -34.31
CA LEU A 135 -11.32 27.60 -33.00
C LEU A 135 -12.58 28.48 -32.90
N LYS A 136 -12.50 29.75 -33.33
CA LYS A 136 -13.67 30.65 -33.38
C LYS A 136 -14.78 30.06 -34.24
N SER A 137 -14.45 29.54 -35.41
CA SER A 137 -15.41 28.90 -36.32
C SER A 137 -16.07 27.66 -35.71
N LEU A 138 -15.29 26.82 -35.01
CA LEU A 138 -15.80 25.64 -34.31
C LEU A 138 -16.72 26.03 -33.15
N VAL A 139 -16.35 27.04 -32.37
CA VAL A 139 -17.17 27.52 -31.25
C VAL A 139 -18.50 28.10 -31.76
N GLU A 140 -18.48 28.93 -32.81
CA GLU A 140 -19.71 29.47 -33.41
C GLU A 140 -20.59 28.36 -34.01
N GLN A 141 -19.99 27.33 -34.62
CA GLN A 141 -20.72 26.19 -35.16
C GLN A 141 -21.44 25.38 -34.07
N HIS A 142 -20.79 25.17 -32.92
CA HIS A 142 -21.33 24.35 -31.83
C HIS A 142 -22.23 25.15 -30.87
N TYR A 143 -22.00 26.45 -30.73
CA TYR A 143 -22.67 27.35 -29.79
C TYR A 143 -23.06 28.68 -30.48
N PRO A 144 -23.97 28.64 -31.48
CA PRO A 144 -24.28 29.80 -32.30
C PRO A 144 -24.89 30.93 -31.49
N GLY A 145 -24.29 32.12 -31.55
CA GLY A 145 -24.75 33.33 -30.87
C GLY A 145 -24.56 33.36 -29.35
N SER A 146 -23.98 32.33 -28.73
CA SER A 146 -23.65 32.31 -27.29
C SER A 146 -22.21 31.91 -26.97
N GLY A 147 -21.48 31.36 -27.94
CA GLY A 147 -20.07 30.99 -27.82
C GLY A 147 -19.15 32.16 -28.10
N GLU A 148 -18.18 32.40 -27.21
CA GLU A 148 -17.14 33.41 -27.36
C GLU A 148 -15.77 32.79 -27.12
N VAL A 149 -14.76 33.27 -27.85
CA VAL A 149 -13.37 32.84 -27.69
C VAL A 149 -12.49 34.04 -27.41
N GLU A 150 -11.79 33.99 -26.28
CA GLU A 150 -10.82 35.00 -25.86
C GLU A 150 -9.41 34.42 -25.92
N PHE A 151 -8.47 35.22 -26.42
CA PHE A 151 -7.04 34.89 -26.45
C PHE A 151 -6.27 36.00 -25.75
N PHE A 152 -5.21 35.60 -25.07
CA PHE A 152 -4.36 36.49 -24.30
C PHE A 152 -2.91 36.26 -24.72
N GLU A 153 -2.15 37.34 -24.83
CA GLU A 153 -0.70 37.24 -24.90
C GLU A 153 -0.17 36.67 -23.59
N GLN A 154 1.03 36.09 -23.63
CA GLN A 154 1.63 35.46 -22.47
C GLN A 154 1.80 36.48 -21.32
N GLY A 155 1.22 36.19 -20.16
CA GLY A 155 1.24 37.08 -19.00
C GLY A 155 0.15 38.16 -18.98
N GLU A 156 -0.69 38.25 -20.02
CA GLU A 156 -1.79 39.22 -20.08
C GLU A 156 -3.15 38.62 -19.75
N GLY A 157 -3.24 37.29 -19.68
CA GLY A 157 -4.46 36.57 -19.34
C GLY A 157 -4.83 36.62 -17.86
N PRO A 158 -5.99 36.04 -17.49
CA PRO A 158 -6.35 35.88 -16.09
C PRO A 158 -5.30 35.04 -15.38
N THR A 159 -5.15 35.30 -14.09
CA THR A 159 -4.40 34.41 -13.21
C THR A 159 -5.05 33.02 -13.17
N ASN A 160 -4.26 32.01 -12.82
CA ASN A 160 -4.75 30.64 -12.64
C ASN A 160 -5.83 30.57 -11.56
N ALA A 161 -5.76 31.42 -10.54
CA ALA A 161 -6.83 31.56 -9.53
C ALA A 161 -8.11 32.11 -10.17
N GLU A 162 -8.03 33.22 -10.91
CA GLU A 162 -9.20 33.84 -11.54
C GLU A 162 -9.87 32.89 -12.56
N VAL A 163 -9.10 32.23 -13.43
CA VAL A 163 -9.69 31.28 -14.40
C VAL A 163 -10.33 30.09 -13.70
N PHE A 164 -9.75 29.63 -12.58
CA PHE A 164 -10.34 28.57 -11.76
C PHE A 164 -11.69 29.00 -11.20
N GLU A 165 -11.78 30.23 -10.67
CA GLU A 165 -13.01 30.75 -10.08
C GLU A 165 -14.09 30.97 -11.15
N MET A 166 -13.71 31.52 -12.30
CA MET A 166 -14.62 31.69 -13.45
C MET A 166 -15.13 30.35 -13.99
N PHE A 167 -14.28 29.32 -14.01
CA PHE A 167 -14.62 28.00 -14.54
C PHE A 167 -15.43 27.13 -13.55
N ASN A 168 -15.08 27.18 -12.26
CA ASN A 168 -15.68 26.32 -11.23
C ASN A 168 -16.79 26.99 -10.43
N GLY A 169 -16.90 28.32 -10.46
CA GLY A 169 -17.86 29.07 -9.64
C GLY A 169 -17.59 28.99 -8.14
N SER A 170 -16.35 28.67 -7.74
CA SER A 170 -15.94 28.53 -6.34
C SER A 170 -14.54 29.12 -6.14
N SER A 171 -14.25 29.60 -4.94
CA SER A 171 -12.97 30.26 -4.67
C SER A 171 -11.78 29.32 -4.82
N TYR A 172 -10.74 29.79 -5.50
CA TYR A 172 -9.47 29.08 -5.61
C TYR A 172 -8.79 28.97 -4.24
N GLN A 173 -8.89 30.01 -3.41
CA GLN A 173 -8.32 30.02 -2.06
C GLN A 173 -8.96 28.93 -1.18
N ASP A 174 -10.28 28.78 -1.23
CA ASP A 174 -10.99 27.73 -0.47
C ASP A 174 -10.62 26.33 -0.98
N TYR A 175 -10.51 26.17 -2.30
CA TYR A 175 -10.04 24.92 -2.91
C TYR A 175 -8.63 24.58 -2.43
N ALA A 176 -7.68 25.51 -2.55
CA ALA A 176 -6.30 25.35 -2.12
C ALA A 176 -6.21 24.97 -0.64
N GLN A 177 -6.94 25.68 0.23
CA GLN A 177 -6.96 25.38 1.65
C GLN A 177 -7.50 23.96 1.94
N LYS A 178 -8.58 23.55 1.26
CA LYS A 178 -9.12 22.18 1.38
C LYS A 178 -8.11 21.13 0.94
N GLN A 179 -7.42 21.34 -0.18
CA GLN A 179 -6.40 20.42 -0.66
C GLN A 179 -5.22 20.31 0.32
N VAL A 180 -4.80 21.43 0.91
CA VAL A 180 -3.75 21.43 1.95
C VAL A 180 -4.17 20.61 3.18
N VAL A 181 -5.41 20.73 3.64
CA VAL A 181 -5.91 19.94 4.78
C VAL A 181 -5.99 18.45 4.43
N ILE A 182 -6.58 18.10 3.29
CA ILE A 182 -6.71 16.71 2.82
C ILE A 182 -5.33 16.04 2.71
N HIS A 183 -4.35 16.76 2.15
CA HIS A 183 -3.00 16.21 2.01
C HIS A 183 -2.33 16.00 3.37
N LYS A 184 -2.46 16.93 4.32
CA LYS A 184 -1.94 16.76 5.69
C LYS A 184 -2.57 15.56 6.40
N GLU A 185 -3.88 15.38 6.26
CA GLU A 185 -4.58 14.24 6.83
C GLU A 185 -4.11 12.91 6.22
N THR A 186 -3.92 12.88 4.89
CA THR A 186 -3.42 11.71 4.18
C THR A 186 -2.01 11.34 4.65
N GLU A 187 -1.09 12.32 4.74
CA GLU A 187 0.27 12.10 5.24
C GLU A 187 0.28 11.59 6.68
N PHE A 188 -0.59 12.14 7.53
CA PHE A 188 -0.72 11.70 8.91
C PHE A 188 -1.21 10.25 9.00
N ASN A 189 -2.21 9.89 8.18
CA ASN A 189 -2.74 8.53 8.13
C ASN A 189 -1.71 7.53 7.60
N GLU A 190 -0.91 7.90 6.59
CA GLU A 190 0.21 7.09 6.10
C GLU A 190 1.27 6.89 7.17
N MET A 191 1.66 7.95 7.89
CA MET A 191 2.60 7.86 9.00
C MET A 191 2.06 6.94 10.12
N LEU A 192 0.78 7.06 10.45
CA LEU A 192 0.14 6.20 11.43
C LEU A 192 0.12 4.73 10.98
N ALA A 193 -0.18 4.48 9.71
CA ALA A 193 -0.15 3.13 9.14
C ALA A 193 1.25 2.52 9.16
N GLN A 194 2.28 3.32 8.85
CA GLN A 194 3.69 2.92 8.94
C GLN A 194 4.11 2.62 10.39
N ASP A 195 3.75 3.48 11.35
CA ASP A 195 4.03 3.24 12.77
C ASP A 195 3.32 1.97 13.27
N GLN A 196 2.05 1.77 12.91
CA GLN A 196 1.33 0.53 13.25
C GLN A 196 1.98 -0.71 12.63
N ALA A 197 2.41 -0.64 11.37
CA ALA A 197 3.12 -1.73 10.71
C ALA A 197 4.46 -2.03 11.40
N TYR A 198 5.21 -0.99 11.76
CA TYR A 198 6.45 -1.10 12.51
C TYR A 198 6.23 -1.74 13.89
N ARG A 199 5.23 -1.29 14.65
CA ARG A 199 4.88 -1.87 15.96
C ARG A 199 4.46 -3.33 15.85
N ARG A 200 3.63 -3.69 14.85
CA ARG A 200 3.25 -5.09 14.60
C ARG A 200 4.46 -5.95 14.29
N LYS A 201 5.37 -5.45 13.45
CA LYS A 201 6.64 -6.14 13.15
C LYS A 201 7.48 -6.30 14.40
N LEU A 202 7.65 -5.25 15.20
CA LEU A 202 8.43 -5.30 16.44
C LEU A 202 7.88 -6.33 17.43
N MET A 203 6.56 -6.35 17.63
CA MET A 203 5.90 -7.35 18.50
C MET A 203 6.09 -8.78 17.98
N PHE A 204 6.00 -8.97 16.66
CA PHE A 204 6.28 -10.26 16.03
C PHE A 204 7.75 -10.67 16.22
N ASP A 205 8.70 -9.76 16.01
CA ASP A 205 10.13 -10.01 16.14
C ASP A 205 10.54 -10.27 17.61
N GLN A 206 9.82 -9.68 18.58
CA GLN A 206 10.04 -9.85 20.03
C GLN A 206 9.32 -11.06 20.63
N THR A 207 8.53 -11.81 19.86
CA THR A 207 7.80 -12.97 20.37
C THR A 207 8.78 -14.04 20.87
N PRO A 208 8.68 -14.48 22.15
CA PRO A 208 9.55 -15.52 22.70
C PRO A 208 9.44 -16.84 21.93
N GLN A 209 10.57 -17.47 21.65
CA GLN A 209 10.66 -18.76 20.97
C GLN A 209 11.01 -19.85 22.00
N THR A 210 10.02 -20.63 22.40
CA THR A 210 10.19 -21.67 23.43
C THR A 210 10.89 -22.92 22.89
N SER A 211 10.99 -23.07 21.57
CA SER A 211 11.70 -24.18 20.93
C SER A 211 12.57 -23.67 19.79
N VAL A 212 13.83 -24.11 19.74
CA VAL A 212 14.78 -23.80 18.67
C VAL A 212 15.27 -25.10 18.04
N PHE A 213 15.22 -25.16 16.71
CA PHE A 213 15.59 -26.34 15.94
C PHE A 213 16.93 -26.10 15.23
N ARG A 214 17.84 -27.06 15.36
CA ARG A 214 19.14 -27.04 14.69
C ARG A 214 19.34 -28.28 13.83
N VAL A 215 20.04 -28.11 12.72
CA VAL A 215 20.47 -29.18 11.82
C VAL A 215 21.97 -29.00 11.57
N GLY A 216 22.78 -30.02 11.83
CA GLY A 216 24.25 -29.89 11.75
C GLY A 216 24.83 -28.76 12.63
N GLY A 217 24.17 -28.43 13.74
CA GLY A 217 24.56 -27.35 14.66
C GLY A 217 24.06 -25.94 14.28
N GLN A 218 23.55 -25.74 13.07
CA GLN A 218 23.01 -24.45 12.63
C GLN A 218 21.51 -24.33 12.91
N VAL A 219 21.06 -23.15 13.35
CA VAL A 219 19.63 -22.89 13.58
C VAL A 219 18.89 -22.85 12.24
N VAL A 220 17.85 -23.68 12.11
CA VAL A 220 17.03 -23.73 10.89
C VAL A 220 15.60 -23.24 11.10
N GLY A 221 15.18 -23.09 12.36
CA GLY A 221 13.87 -22.56 12.71
C GLY A 221 13.62 -22.52 14.20
N SER A 222 12.47 -21.99 14.58
CA SER A 222 11.99 -21.98 15.96
C SER A 222 10.48 -22.04 16.04
N MET A 223 9.94 -22.23 17.24
CA MET A 223 8.52 -22.23 17.52
C MET A 223 8.23 -21.47 18.81
N ASP A 224 7.12 -20.73 18.85
CA ASP A 224 6.63 -20.08 20.06
C ASP A 224 5.70 -21.00 20.89
N ASP A 225 5.25 -20.52 22.03
CA ASP A 225 4.35 -21.27 22.92
C ASP A 225 2.92 -21.45 22.39
N GLN A 226 2.60 -20.80 21.26
CA GLN A 226 1.33 -20.96 20.54
C GLN A 226 1.42 -21.94 19.36
N GLY A 227 2.56 -22.64 19.22
CA GLY A 227 2.76 -23.62 18.15
C GLY A 227 3.09 -23.01 16.78
N PHE A 228 3.34 -21.69 16.69
CA PHE A 228 3.74 -21.09 15.42
C PHE A 228 5.22 -21.35 15.14
N ALA A 229 5.50 -22.14 14.11
CA ALA A 229 6.86 -22.39 13.62
C ALA A 229 7.34 -21.28 12.67
N ASP A 230 8.44 -20.61 13.03
CA ASP A 230 9.18 -19.68 12.18
C ASP A 230 10.29 -20.43 11.44
N VAL A 231 10.07 -20.69 10.16
CA VAL A 231 11.03 -21.30 9.23
C VAL A 231 11.16 -20.48 7.96
N GLY A 232 12.35 -20.48 7.37
CA GLY A 232 12.64 -19.65 6.21
C GLY A 232 13.96 -19.99 5.54
N GLN A 233 14.75 -18.96 5.26
CA GLN A 233 15.96 -19.06 4.44
C GLN A 233 17.02 -20.02 5.02
N ALA A 234 17.17 -20.09 6.34
CA ALA A 234 18.16 -20.98 6.96
C ALA A 234 17.85 -22.46 6.67
N LEU A 235 16.59 -22.87 6.78
CA LEU A 235 16.14 -24.23 6.47
C LEU A 235 16.31 -24.57 4.97
N THR A 236 15.95 -23.64 4.07
CA THR A 236 16.10 -23.88 2.63
C THR A 236 17.56 -23.91 2.19
N ALA A 237 18.42 -23.06 2.77
CA ALA A 237 19.86 -23.10 2.54
C ALA A 237 20.47 -24.42 3.02
N MET A 238 20.07 -24.91 4.20
CA MET A 238 20.51 -26.21 4.70
C MET A 238 20.06 -27.37 3.79
N ALA A 239 18.83 -27.32 3.29
CA ALA A 239 18.32 -28.31 2.34
C ALA A 239 19.12 -28.32 1.03
N ASP A 240 19.36 -27.14 0.46
CA ASP A 240 20.15 -27.00 -0.77
C ASP A 240 21.59 -27.51 -0.57
N GLN A 241 22.23 -27.20 0.57
CA GLN A 241 23.59 -27.67 0.90
C GLN A 241 23.68 -29.20 0.97
N ARG A 242 22.62 -29.88 1.41
CA ARG A 242 22.54 -31.35 1.50
C ARG A 242 21.98 -32.02 0.26
N GLY A 243 21.65 -31.25 -0.79
CA GLY A 243 21.03 -31.76 -2.00
C GLY A 243 19.60 -32.29 -1.79
N ILE A 244 18.92 -31.83 -0.74
CA ILE A 244 17.52 -32.17 -0.45
C ILE A 244 16.62 -31.38 -1.40
N GLN A 245 15.68 -32.07 -2.04
CA GLN A 245 14.74 -31.41 -2.94
C GLN A 245 13.76 -30.54 -2.13
N ARG A 246 13.60 -29.28 -2.54
CA ARG A 246 12.77 -28.32 -1.80
C ARG A 246 11.31 -28.74 -1.63
N GLU A 247 10.76 -29.54 -2.55
CA GLU A 247 9.41 -30.13 -2.41
C GLU A 247 9.26 -30.99 -1.15
N GLN A 248 10.35 -31.60 -0.66
CA GLN A 248 10.34 -32.36 0.59
C GLN A 248 10.16 -31.46 1.83
N LEU A 249 10.37 -30.15 1.70
CA LEU A 249 10.18 -29.18 2.79
C LEU A 249 8.72 -28.73 2.94
N LYS A 250 7.83 -29.08 2.01
CA LYS A 250 6.46 -28.56 1.96
C LYS A 250 5.70 -28.65 3.30
N SER A 251 5.81 -29.80 3.98
CA SER A 251 5.13 -30.01 5.26
C SER A 251 5.71 -29.15 6.39
N LEU A 252 7.01 -28.84 6.35
CA LEU A 252 7.68 -27.95 7.30
C LEU A 252 7.24 -26.48 7.14
N PHE A 253 6.81 -26.09 5.94
CA PHE A 253 6.27 -24.75 5.63
C PHE A 253 4.74 -24.67 5.71
N THR A 254 4.06 -25.75 6.11
CA THR A 254 2.61 -25.78 6.30
C THR A 254 2.24 -25.37 7.73
N LEU A 255 1.42 -24.32 7.85
CA LEU A 255 0.99 -23.76 9.12
C LEU A 255 0.04 -24.71 9.83
N ASP A 256 0.37 -25.03 11.07
CA ASP A 256 -0.32 -26.01 11.90
C ASP A 256 -0.02 -25.69 13.36
N PHE A 257 -0.99 -25.05 14.03
CA PHE A 257 -0.81 -24.51 15.39
C PHE A 257 -0.94 -25.57 16.48
N ASP A 258 -1.51 -26.74 16.15
CA ASP A 258 -1.64 -27.87 17.08
C ASP A 258 -0.36 -28.72 17.12
N ARG A 259 0.61 -28.44 16.24
CA ARG A 259 1.85 -29.19 16.13
C ARG A 259 2.75 -28.93 17.33
N SER A 260 3.17 -30.00 18.01
CA SER A 260 4.13 -29.89 19.09
C SER A 260 5.56 -29.69 18.58
N PRO A 261 6.48 -29.18 19.42
CA PRO A 261 7.91 -29.11 19.06
C PRO A 261 8.52 -30.48 18.71
N GLU A 262 8.09 -31.55 19.39
CA GLU A 262 8.59 -32.90 19.10
C GLU A 262 8.06 -33.43 17.76
N ASP A 263 6.80 -33.14 17.41
CA ASP A 263 6.26 -33.48 16.08
C ASP A 263 7.02 -32.74 14.98
N PHE A 264 7.32 -31.45 15.19
CA PHE A 264 8.11 -30.68 14.23
C PHE A 264 9.53 -31.20 14.10
N LYS A 265 10.17 -31.59 15.21
CA LYS A 265 11.48 -32.25 15.21
C LYS A 265 11.45 -33.58 14.45
N ALA A 266 10.40 -34.40 14.62
CA ALA A 266 10.25 -35.65 13.88
C ALA A 266 10.17 -35.39 12.36
N MET A 267 9.40 -34.38 11.94
CA MET A 267 9.34 -33.97 10.54
C MET A 267 10.70 -33.49 10.00
N LEU A 268 11.49 -32.79 10.81
CA LEU A 268 12.85 -32.43 10.44
C LEU A 268 13.75 -33.67 10.33
N ASN A 269 13.64 -34.64 11.24
CA ASN A 269 14.40 -35.89 11.18
C ASN A 269 14.09 -36.69 9.90
N ASP A 270 12.82 -36.74 9.49
CA ASP A 270 12.40 -37.42 8.26
C ASP A 270 13.07 -36.85 7.01
N VAL A 271 13.43 -35.55 7.04
CA VAL A 271 14.04 -34.83 5.91
C VAL A 271 15.57 -34.79 6.01
N PHE A 272 16.11 -34.53 7.20
CA PHE A 272 17.53 -34.24 7.42
C PHE A 272 18.33 -35.38 8.06
N GLY A 273 17.65 -36.38 8.64
CA GLY A 273 18.26 -37.50 9.37
C GLY A 273 18.43 -37.21 10.87
N ASP A 274 19.24 -38.04 11.54
CA ASP A 274 19.37 -38.04 13.02
C ASP A 274 20.11 -36.83 13.62
N ASP A 275 20.52 -35.86 12.80
CA ASP A 275 21.34 -34.74 13.23
C ASP A 275 20.54 -33.50 13.63
N VAL A 276 19.22 -33.65 13.76
CA VAL A 276 18.32 -32.60 14.26
C VAL A 276 18.40 -32.51 15.78
N GLN A 277 18.58 -31.30 16.27
CA GLN A 277 18.57 -30.99 17.69
C GLN A 277 17.40 -30.05 18.00
N LEU A 278 16.77 -30.29 19.14
CA LEU A 278 15.75 -29.43 19.71
C LEU A 278 16.28 -28.88 21.04
N GLU A 279 16.27 -27.57 21.16
CA GLU A 279 16.56 -26.85 22.40
C GLU A 279 15.28 -26.17 22.87
N THR A 280 14.87 -26.44 24.12
CA THR A 280 13.62 -25.94 24.68
C THR A 280 13.89 -24.97 25.82
N PHE A 281 13.15 -23.88 25.86
CA PHE A 281 13.28 -22.81 26.84
C PHE A 281 11.96 -22.60 27.59
N SER A 282 12.07 -22.15 28.85
CA SER A 282 10.93 -21.54 29.53
C SER A 282 10.61 -20.18 28.91
N SER A 283 9.35 -19.73 28.94
CA SER A 283 8.97 -18.43 28.34
C SER A 283 9.74 -17.23 28.89
N GLN A 284 10.30 -17.31 30.10
CA GLN A 284 11.10 -16.25 30.72
C GLN A 284 12.56 -16.22 30.26
N GLN A 285 13.06 -17.32 29.70
CA GLN A 285 14.45 -17.50 29.26
C GLN A 285 14.56 -17.68 27.74
N ALA A 286 13.42 -17.81 27.07
CA ALA A 286 13.32 -18.00 25.63
C ALA A 286 13.89 -16.78 24.87
N PRO A 287 14.76 -16.99 23.87
CA PRO A 287 15.18 -15.91 22.99
C PRO A 287 13.99 -15.39 22.17
N SER A 288 14.04 -14.13 21.78
CA SER A 288 13.08 -13.58 20.82
C SER A 288 13.28 -14.17 19.43
N ARG A 289 12.24 -14.12 18.60
CA ARG A 289 12.29 -14.54 17.18
C ARG A 289 13.43 -13.86 16.42
N ALA A 290 13.64 -12.56 16.64
CA ALA A 290 14.75 -11.82 16.03
C ALA A 290 16.13 -12.34 16.46
N GLU A 291 16.31 -12.67 17.75
CA GLU A 291 17.56 -13.24 18.26
C GLU A 291 17.81 -14.63 17.67
N VAL A 292 16.79 -15.48 17.55
CA VAL A 292 16.96 -16.79 16.91
C VAL A 292 17.39 -16.63 15.44
N ARG A 293 16.77 -15.71 14.70
CA ARG A 293 17.11 -15.44 13.29
C ARG A 293 18.56 -14.98 13.11
N SER A 294 19.10 -14.20 14.04
CA SER A 294 20.51 -13.78 13.99
C SER A 294 21.50 -14.91 14.35
N MET A 295 21.04 -16.00 14.96
CA MET A 295 21.85 -17.21 15.21
C MET A 295 21.89 -18.17 14.01
N GLY A 296 20.96 -18.05 13.06
CA GLY A 296 20.85 -18.88 11.85
C GLY A 296 21.52 -18.31 10.61
N LEU A 297 22.10 -17.11 10.71
CA LEU A 297 22.92 -16.44 9.68
C LEU A 297 24.40 -16.58 10.03
#